data_AF-A0A2E9XAB4-F1
#
_entry.id   AF-A0A2E9XAB4-F1
#
_cell.length_a   1.000
_cell.length_b   1.000
_cell.length_c   1.000
_cell.angle_alpha   90.00
_cell.angle_beta   90.00
_cell.angle_gamma   90.00
#
_symmetry.space_group_name_H-M   'P 1'
#
loop_
_entity.id
_entity.type
_entity.pdbx_description
1 polymer ?
#
loop_
_entity_poly.entity_id
_entity_poly.type
_entity_poly.pdbx_seq_one_letter_code
_entity_poly.pdbx_strand_id
1 'polypeptide(L)'
;VAVNAFGDVIDSDGSILAGCNAGSEALRYPYASLGEINASESGEERTNTTIGCIVTNAILSKPEACRVSDMAHTGIARSIDPPHTSVDGDALFILATQQVEASVDLVSHLAAQAVAEAVRSPFVNMS
;
A
#
# COMPACT_ATOMS: atom_id res chain seq x y z
N VAL A 1 1.11 -1.82 9.00
CA VAL A 1 1.58 -0.97 7.89
C VAL A 1 1.30 0.47 8.30
N ALA A 2 2.27 1.37 8.17
CA ALA A 2 2.05 2.81 8.31
C ALA A 2 1.79 3.38 6.91
N VAL A 3 0.67 4.09 6.75
CA VAL A 3 0.20 4.57 5.45
C VAL A 3 0.24 6.09 5.45
N ASN A 4 1.06 6.67 4.57
CA ASN A 4 1.02 8.07 4.20
C ASN A 4 1.13 8.16 2.67
N ALA A 5 0.22 7.50 1.95
CA ALA A 5 0.31 7.37 0.49
C ALA A 5 -0.08 8.67 -0.22
N PHE A 6 0.53 8.94 -1.38
CA PHE A 6 0.11 10.05 -2.23
C PHE A 6 -1.23 9.75 -2.93
N GLY A 7 -1.41 8.49 -3.36
CA GLY A 7 -2.64 8.01 -3.97
C GLY A 7 -3.80 7.88 -2.98
N ASP A 8 -4.98 7.69 -3.53
CA ASP A 8 -6.21 7.48 -2.76
C ASP A 8 -6.22 6.07 -2.18
N VAL A 9 -6.52 5.95 -0.89
CA VAL A 9 -6.80 4.67 -0.26
C VAL A 9 -8.20 4.22 -0.67
N ILE A 10 -8.28 3.07 -1.33
CA ILE A 10 -9.51 2.51 -1.88
C ILE A 10 -9.94 1.23 -1.16
N ASP A 11 -11.25 1.06 -0.99
CA ASP A 11 -11.85 -0.19 -0.49
C ASP A 11 -11.94 -1.24 -1.61
N SER A 12 -12.27 -2.47 -1.23
CA SER A 12 -12.44 -3.62 -2.12
C SER A 12 -13.55 -3.46 -3.17
N ASP A 13 -14.53 -2.58 -2.94
CA ASP A 13 -15.59 -2.23 -3.90
C ASP A 13 -15.19 -1.05 -4.83
N GLY A 14 -14.01 -0.48 -4.64
CA GLY A 14 -13.50 0.67 -5.39
C GLY A 14 -13.91 2.03 -4.84
N SER A 15 -14.60 2.09 -3.70
CA SER A 15 -14.89 3.35 -3.00
C SER A 15 -13.64 3.95 -2.38
N ILE A 16 -13.56 5.28 -2.30
CA ILE A 16 -12.42 5.99 -1.70
C ILE A 16 -12.65 6.08 -0.19
N LEU A 17 -11.73 5.51 0.59
CA LEU A 17 -11.75 5.55 2.05
C LEU A 17 -11.02 6.79 2.59
N ALA A 18 -9.93 7.20 1.94
CA ALA A 18 -9.18 8.41 2.26
C ALA A 18 -8.35 8.86 1.05
N GLY A 19 -8.25 10.16 0.81
CA GLY A 19 -7.54 10.68 -0.36
C GLY A 19 -8.04 12.05 -0.79
N CYS A 20 -7.87 12.36 -2.08
CA CYS A 20 -8.26 13.62 -2.68
C CYS A 20 -9.77 13.88 -2.54
N ASN A 21 -10.13 15.01 -1.92
CA ASN A 21 -11.51 15.47 -1.76
C ASN A 21 -12.08 16.18 -3.01
N ALA A 22 -11.32 16.22 -4.11
CA ALA A 22 -11.79 16.82 -5.35
C ALA A 22 -12.95 16.01 -5.96
N GLY A 23 -13.91 16.71 -6.58
CA GLY A 23 -15.06 16.09 -7.23
C GLY A 23 -14.63 15.07 -8.29
N SER A 24 -15.51 14.12 -8.61
CA SER A 24 -15.23 12.99 -9.52
C SER A 24 -14.75 13.39 -10.92
N GLU A 25 -14.99 14.63 -11.34
CA GLU A 25 -14.56 15.17 -12.65
C GLU A 25 -13.15 15.78 -12.61
N ALA A 26 -12.55 15.95 -11.43
CA ALA A 26 -11.21 16.49 -11.30
C ALA A 26 -10.16 15.48 -11.78
N LEU A 27 -9.22 15.94 -12.62
CA LEU A 27 -8.08 15.14 -13.01
C LEU A 27 -7.20 14.85 -11.79
N ARG A 28 -6.90 13.56 -11.57
CA ARG A 28 -6.00 13.08 -10.52
C ARG A 28 -4.65 12.72 -11.11
N TYR A 29 -3.61 12.64 -10.28
CA TYR A 29 -2.35 12.06 -10.72
C TYR A 29 -2.59 10.61 -11.20
N PRO A 30 -1.96 10.15 -12.29
CA PRO A 30 -0.94 10.81 -13.12
C PRO A 30 -1.49 11.63 -14.29
N TYR A 31 -2.81 11.82 -14.38
CA TYR A 31 -3.48 12.57 -15.45
C TYR A 31 -3.45 14.10 -15.23
N ALA A 32 -3.20 14.55 -14.00
CA ALA A 32 -2.80 15.92 -13.66
C ALA A 32 -1.35 15.93 -13.16
N SER A 33 -0.60 16.99 -13.48
CA SER A 33 0.77 17.14 -13.01
C SER A 33 0.83 17.47 -11.52
N LEU A 34 1.92 17.08 -10.86
CA LEU A 34 2.18 17.45 -9.46
C LEU A 34 2.14 18.97 -9.25
N GLY A 35 2.56 19.77 -10.24
CA GLY A 35 2.50 21.23 -10.17
C GLY A 35 1.07 21.77 -10.16
N GLU A 36 0.16 21.16 -10.94
CA GLU A 36 -1.26 21.53 -10.95
C GLU A 36 -1.96 21.12 -9.65
N ILE A 37 -1.64 19.94 -9.12
CA ILE A 37 -2.17 19.44 -7.84
C ILE A 37 -1.68 20.32 -6.69
N ASN A 38 -0.38 20.59 -6.60
CA ASN A 38 0.22 21.42 -5.55
C ASN A 38 -0.18 22.90 -5.63
N ALA A 39 -0.63 23.39 -6.79
CA ALA A 39 -1.20 24.73 -6.90
C ALA A 39 -2.63 24.80 -6.37
N SER A 40 -3.33 23.66 -6.34
CA SER A 40 -4.72 23.53 -5.84
C SER A 40 -4.81 23.15 -4.36
N GLU A 41 -3.80 22.43 -3.83
CA GLU A 41 -3.66 22.14 -2.41
C GLU A 41 -2.71 23.15 -1.75
N SER A 42 -2.95 23.51 -0.49
CA SER A 42 -2.20 24.54 0.21
C SER A 42 -0.76 24.12 0.54
N GLY A 43 0.14 24.13 -0.45
CA GLY A 43 1.58 24.40 -0.32
C GLY A 43 2.46 23.52 0.58
N GLU A 44 1.98 22.41 1.14
CA GLU A 44 2.83 21.48 1.91
C GLU A 44 3.46 20.43 0.99
N GLU A 45 4.79 20.40 0.90
CA GLU A 45 5.53 19.27 0.30
C GLU A 45 5.29 18.02 1.15
N ARG A 46 4.26 17.24 0.81
CA ARG A 46 4.00 15.95 1.45
C ARG A 46 4.98 14.92 0.89
N THR A 47 5.94 14.50 1.72
CA THR A 47 6.72 13.29 1.48
C THR A 47 5.86 12.10 1.83
N ASN A 48 5.33 11.43 0.80
CA ASN A 48 4.42 10.31 0.96
C ASN A 48 5.21 9.00 1.08
N THR A 49 4.79 8.11 1.96
CA THR A 49 5.54 6.89 2.30
C THR A 49 4.61 5.82 2.87
N THR A 50 4.62 4.63 2.28
CA THR A 50 4.01 3.42 2.87
C THR A 50 5.10 2.50 3.40
N ILE A 51 5.22 2.34 4.73
CA ILE A 51 6.20 1.42 5.33
C ILE A 51 5.49 0.31 6.09
N GLY A 52 5.83 -0.94 5.82
CA GLY A 52 5.21 -2.10 6.44
C GLY A 52 6.21 -3.17 6.88
N CYS A 53 5.82 -3.94 7.90
CA CYS A 53 6.49 -5.17 8.28
C CYS A 53 5.48 -6.32 8.23
N ILE A 54 5.85 -7.40 7.55
CA ILE A 54 5.12 -8.66 7.44
C ILE A 54 5.80 -9.63 8.40
N VAL A 55 5.02 -10.22 9.30
CA VAL A 55 5.51 -11.28 10.19
C VAL A 55 4.78 -12.57 9.85
N THR A 56 5.53 -13.63 9.57
CA THR A 56 4.98 -14.96 9.27
C THR A 56 5.70 -16.02 10.09
N ASN A 57 5.03 -17.13 10.35
CA ASN A 57 5.64 -18.31 10.94
C ASN A 57 6.07 -19.36 9.92
N ALA A 58 5.90 -19.08 8.63
CA ALA A 58 6.37 -19.94 7.56
C ALA A 58 7.90 -20.12 7.60
N ILE A 59 8.37 -21.30 7.24
CA ILE A 59 9.79 -21.57 6.95
C ILE A 59 10.08 -21.03 5.55
N LEU A 60 10.90 -19.99 5.48
CA LEU A 60 11.32 -19.37 4.22
C LEU A 60 12.84 -19.27 4.15
N SER A 61 13.41 -19.59 2.99
CA SER A 61 14.78 -19.18 2.65
C SER A 61 14.83 -17.68 2.35
N LYS A 62 16.03 -17.09 2.34
CA LYS A 62 16.21 -15.66 2.05
C LYS A 62 15.64 -15.23 0.68
N PRO A 63 15.87 -15.97 -0.44
CA PRO A 63 15.25 -15.64 -1.72
C PRO A 63 13.72 -15.72 -1.69
N GLU A 64 13.15 -16.69 -0.97
CA GLU A 64 11.70 -16.83 -0.85
C GLU A 64 11.10 -15.71 -0.03
N ALA A 65 11.75 -15.31 1.07
CA ALA A 65 11.34 -14.14 1.86
C ALA A 65 11.37 -12.85 1.02
N CYS A 66 12.43 -12.62 0.23
CA CYS A 66 12.46 -11.49 -0.71
C CYS A 66 11.29 -11.55 -1.70
N ARG A 67 11.04 -12.72 -2.30
CA ARG A 67 9.90 -12.91 -3.21
C ARG A 67 8.56 -12.62 -2.53
N VAL A 68 8.35 -13.07 -1.30
CA VAL A 68 7.12 -12.76 -0.55
C VAL A 68 6.98 -11.26 -0.33
N SER A 69 8.07 -10.58 0.05
CA SER A 69 8.09 -9.13 0.24
C SER A 69 7.70 -8.40 -1.04
N ASP A 70 8.31 -8.74 -2.16
CA ASP A 70 8.01 -8.15 -3.48
C ASP A 70 6.55 -8.38 -3.86
N MET A 71 6.05 -9.60 -3.71
CA MET A 71 4.66 -9.93 -4.04
C MET A 71 3.66 -9.21 -3.13
N ALA A 72 4.02 -8.93 -1.88
CA ALA A 72 3.16 -8.23 -0.93
C ALA A 72 2.92 -6.76 -1.32
N HIS A 73 3.74 -6.15 -2.18
CA HIS A 73 3.44 -4.84 -2.78
C HIS A 73 2.14 -4.88 -3.62
N THR A 74 1.70 -6.05 -4.09
CA THR A 74 0.36 -6.21 -4.69
C THR A 74 -0.75 -5.81 -3.72
N GLY A 75 -0.53 -5.97 -2.41
CA GLY A 75 -1.45 -5.48 -1.39
C GLY A 75 -1.59 -3.95 -1.43
N ILE A 76 -0.47 -3.24 -1.47
CA ILE A 76 -0.41 -1.78 -1.64
C ILE A 76 -1.19 -1.39 -2.89
N ALA A 77 -0.88 -1.99 -4.04
CA ALA A 77 -1.52 -1.70 -5.32
C ALA A 77 -3.03 -2.02 -5.39
N ARG A 78 -3.55 -2.88 -4.51
CA ARG A 78 -4.99 -3.17 -4.39
C ARG A 78 -5.74 -2.19 -3.49
N SER A 79 -5.01 -1.44 -2.68
CA SER A 79 -5.58 -0.57 -1.65
C SER A 79 -5.22 0.89 -1.82
N ILE A 80 -4.32 1.24 -2.74
CA ILE A 80 -3.88 2.61 -3.05
C ILE A 80 -3.93 2.80 -4.57
N ASP A 81 -4.51 3.90 -5.03
CA ASP A 81 -4.58 4.27 -6.44
C ASP A 81 -4.27 5.77 -6.68
N PRO A 82 -3.27 6.11 -7.51
CA PRO A 82 -2.25 5.22 -8.06
C PRO A 82 -1.22 4.81 -6.99
N PRO A 83 -0.75 3.55 -6.98
CA PRO A 83 0.32 3.08 -6.09
C PRO A 83 1.71 3.36 -6.67
N HIS A 84 2.75 3.25 -5.84
CA HIS A 84 4.16 3.25 -6.26
C HIS A 84 4.56 4.47 -7.11
N THR A 85 4.01 5.64 -6.78
CA THR A 85 4.37 6.86 -7.50
C THR A 85 5.83 7.23 -7.20
N SER A 86 6.46 8.03 -8.05
CA SER A 86 7.85 8.47 -7.82
C SER A 86 8.02 9.33 -6.56
N VAL A 87 6.92 9.76 -5.95
CA VAL A 87 6.89 10.52 -4.70
C VAL A 87 6.56 9.65 -3.48
N ASP A 88 6.30 8.36 -3.68
CA ASP A 88 6.07 7.38 -2.60
C ASP A 88 7.37 6.65 -2.24
N GLY A 89 7.67 6.59 -0.94
CA GLY A 89 8.75 5.77 -0.38
C GLY A 89 8.28 4.37 0.06
N ASP A 90 7.61 3.62 -0.81
CA ASP A 90 7.02 2.33 -0.44
C ASP A 90 8.07 1.27 -0.07
N ALA A 91 8.00 0.74 1.15
CA ALA A 91 8.93 -0.27 1.65
C ALA A 91 8.23 -1.33 2.52
N LEU A 92 8.36 -2.60 2.14
CA LEU A 92 7.93 -3.74 2.95
C LEU A 92 9.14 -4.55 3.43
N PHE A 93 9.14 -4.89 4.72
CA PHE A 93 10.08 -5.81 5.34
C PHE A 93 9.38 -7.09 5.75
N ILE A 94 10.08 -8.23 5.72
CA ILE A 94 9.52 -9.50 6.16
C ILE A 94 10.38 -10.16 7.25
N LEU A 95 9.71 -10.73 8.23
CA LEU A 95 10.28 -11.52 9.31
C LEU A 95 9.58 -12.89 9.33
N ALA A 96 10.37 -13.96 9.24
CA ALA A 96 9.90 -15.33 9.29
C ALA A 96 10.42 -16.03 10.56
N THR A 97 9.52 -16.56 11.39
CA THR A 97 9.90 -17.25 12.65
C THR A 97 10.27 -18.72 12.46
N GLN A 98 10.20 -19.24 11.22
CA GLN A 98 10.67 -20.58 10.82
C GLN A 98 10.00 -21.76 11.56
N GLN A 99 8.67 -21.76 11.68
CA GLN A 99 7.92 -22.77 12.45
C GLN A 99 7.10 -23.75 11.59
N VAL A 100 6.56 -23.30 10.46
CA VAL A 100 5.58 -24.06 9.66
C VAL A 100 6.04 -24.19 8.22
N GLU A 101 6.04 -25.39 7.66
CA GLU A 101 6.23 -25.59 6.22
C GLU A 101 5.03 -25.04 5.45
N ALA A 102 5.26 -24.16 4.49
CA ALA A 102 4.23 -23.58 3.64
C ALA A 102 4.81 -23.28 2.25
N SER A 103 3.98 -23.39 1.21
CA SER A 103 4.40 -22.95 -0.13
C SER A 103 4.56 -21.44 -0.16
N VAL A 104 5.63 -20.96 -0.80
CA VAL A 104 5.92 -19.52 -0.98
C VAL A 104 4.74 -18.79 -1.60
N ASP A 105 4.06 -19.38 -2.59
CA ASP A 105 2.94 -18.75 -3.27
C ASP A 105 1.74 -18.48 -2.34
N LEU A 106 1.44 -19.42 -1.43
CA LEU A 106 0.42 -19.23 -0.40
C LEU A 106 0.80 -18.08 0.55
N VAL A 107 2.05 -18.06 1.01
CA VAL A 107 2.53 -17.00 1.91
C VAL A 107 2.49 -15.64 1.21
N SER A 108 2.90 -15.56 -0.06
CA SER A 108 2.80 -14.36 -0.88
C SER A 108 1.37 -13.87 -1.04
N HIS A 109 0.41 -14.76 -1.29
CA HIS A 109 -1.00 -14.41 -1.42
C HIS A 109 -1.55 -13.82 -0.12
N LEU A 110 -1.33 -14.50 1.00
CA LEU A 110 -1.78 -14.05 2.31
C LEU A 110 -1.10 -12.74 2.73
N ALA A 111 0.19 -12.59 2.44
CA ALA A 111 0.91 -11.35 2.73
C ALA A 111 0.32 -10.16 1.95
N ALA A 112 0.00 -10.34 0.66
CA ALA A 112 -0.65 -9.29 -0.13
C ALA A 112 -2.05 -8.94 0.42
N GLN A 113 -2.84 -9.93 0.84
CA GLN A 113 -4.14 -9.66 1.48
C GLN A 113 -3.98 -8.90 2.79
N ALA A 114 -3.11 -9.37 3.68
CA ALA A 114 -2.85 -8.75 4.98
C ALA A 114 -2.33 -7.31 4.83
N VAL A 115 -1.50 -7.03 3.81
CA VAL A 115 -1.04 -5.67 3.52
C VAL A 115 -2.20 -4.79 3.07
N ALA A 116 -3.05 -5.24 2.14
CA ALA A 116 -4.20 -4.45 1.69
C ALA A 116 -5.17 -4.15 2.85
N GLU A 117 -5.46 -5.14 3.68
CA GLU A 117 -6.29 -4.97 4.88
C GLU A 117 -5.66 -4.01 5.88
N ALA A 118 -4.35 -4.13 6.13
CA ALA A 118 -3.64 -3.24 7.02
C ALA A 118 -3.60 -1.79 6.52
N VAL A 119 -3.57 -1.58 5.20
CA VAL A 119 -3.65 -0.24 4.60
C VAL A 119 -5.04 0.38 4.81
N ARG A 120 -6.10 -0.42 4.66
CA ARG A 120 -7.49 0.05 4.82
C ARG A 120 -7.92 0.20 6.28
N SER A 121 -7.42 -0.65 7.17
CA SER A 121 -7.86 -0.79 8.58
C SER A 121 -8.05 0.52 9.36
N PRO A 122 -7.16 1.54 9.23
CA PRO A 122 -7.37 2.82 9.91
C PRO A 122 -8.67 3.52 9.51
N PHE A 123 -9.15 3.34 8.28
CA PHE A 123 -10.27 4.09 7.70
C PHE A 123 -11.61 3.36 7.81
N VAL A 124 -11.61 2.03 7.89
CA VAL A 124 -12.84 1.22 7.96
C VAL A 124 -13.40 1.15 9.40
N ASN A 125 -12.58 1.37 10.43
CA ASN A 125 -12.99 1.32 11.84
C ASN A 125 -13.40 2.70 12.43
N MET A 126 -13.56 3.74 11.61
CA MET A 126 -13.95 5.09 12.06
C MET A 126 -15.47 5.38 12.00
N SER A 127 -16.32 4.38 11.79
CA SER A 127 -17.78 4.50 11.74
C SER A 127 -18.47 4.16 13.07
#